data_AF-A0A7X0T7J4-F1
#
_entry.id   AF-A0A7X0T7J4-F1
#
_cell.length_a   1.000
_cell.length_b   1.000
_cell.length_c   1.000
_cell.angle_alpha   90.00
_cell.angle_beta   90.00
_cell.angle_gamma   90.00
#
_symmetry.space_group_name_H-M   'P 1'
#
loop_
_entity.id
_entity.type
_entity.pdbx_description
1 polymer ?
#
loop_
_entity_poly.entity_id
_entity_poly.type
_entity_poly.pdbx_seq_one_letter_code
_entity_poly.pdbx_strand_id
1 'polypeptide(L)'
;MNKIYYKVSKLENFEVAARKIFNLLVEAQNQFENESRVLKVDIDNHLNELGQFDDDMLRLQQEFGELFLLPFFTEINFPLLIKKNPKKQINDIPEKFTLNNLKRETSLSELEIKNYYNTEFVLEKDVYLYLKKVSNVLKEYIKIDNYKINIDREDYDEFGLLIQWQSYMKDLINELYNSFINGNLISNVAMTRSLIECYVYISIIKKEKNPLLLQDWFFSNLIKGSKRYNEGNKELLNNTLAQFFEGYDILQSRLKKGNSNNWLSTVIPKKNITFRDACEYLNEDYIYEDFQEASSFVHGQDIKSKITPFYSYSSIYSKLYTMMIYIIKSLYLFDLSSELKEEIDDLEFELILLGKKYL
;
A
#
# COMPACT_ATOMS: atom_id res chain seq x y z
N MET A 1 16.60 -36.93 -28.33
CA MET A 1 17.13 -36.05 -27.25
C MET A 1 17.35 -34.68 -27.83
N ASN A 2 16.39 -33.80 -27.61
CA ASN A 2 16.36 -32.45 -28.15
C ASN A 2 17.23 -31.51 -27.29
N LYS A 3 18.12 -30.75 -27.92
CA LYS A 3 18.99 -29.78 -27.25
C LYS A 3 18.51 -28.38 -27.58
N ILE A 4 17.94 -27.70 -26.59
CA ILE A 4 17.51 -26.31 -26.69
C ILE A 4 18.67 -25.42 -26.27
N TYR A 5 19.03 -24.46 -27.13
CA TYR A 5 20.04 -23.47 -26.83
C TYR A 5 19.42 -22.07 -26.84
N TYR A 6 19.69 -21.30 -25.80
CA TYR A 6 19.28 -19.91 -25.71
C TYR A 6 20.44 -19.04 -25.25
N LYS A 7 20.56 -17.85 -25.82
CA LYS A 7 21.59 -16.88 -25.45
C LYS A 7 20.92 -15.59 -25.02
N VAL A 8 21.08 -15.23 -23.75
CA VAL A 8 20.55 -13.99 -23.20
C VAL A 8 21.42 -12.84 -23.71
N SER A 9 20.79 -11.86 -24.34
CA SER A 9 21.49 -10.64 -24.81
C SER A 9 21.46 -9.55 -23.74
N LYS A 10 22.43 -8.63 -23.76
CA LYS A 10 22.54 -7.49 -22.84
C LYS A 10 21.26 -6.63 -22.67
N LEU A 11 20.37 -6.64 -23.67
CA LEU A 11 19.11 -5.86 -23.64
C LEU A 11 17.93 -6.64 -23.04
N GLU A 12 18.13 -7.88 -22.63
CA GLU A 12 17.07 -8.74 -22.12
C GLU A 12 17.07 -8.76 -20.59
N ASN A 13 15.97 -8.29 -20.02
CA ASN A 13 15.70 -8.48 -18.59
C ASN A 13 15.15 -9.90 -18.32
N PHE A 14 14.98 -10.22 -17.04
CA PHE A 14 14.46 -11.51 -16.59
C PHE A 14 13.17 -11.93 -17.32
N GLU A 15 12.18 -11.03 -17.42
CA GLU A 15 10.88 -11.37 -18.00
C GLU A 15 10.97 -11.73 -19.48
N VAL A 16 11.77 -10.99 -20.25
CA VAL A 16 11.96 -11.23 -21.69
C VAL A 16 12.66 -12.56 -21.90
N ALA A 17 13.74 -12.82 -21.17
CA ALA A 17 14.47 -14.08 -21.26
C ALA A 17 13.61 -15.28 -20.84
N ALA A 18 12.88 -15.18 -19.72
CA ALA A 18 12.02 -16.23 -19.22
C ALA A 18 10.90 -16.60 -20.22
N ARG A 19 10.24 -15.60 -20.82
CA ARG A 19 9.21 -15.83 -21.85
C ARG A 19 9.78 -16.50 -23.09
N LYS A 20 10.97 -16.07 -23.55
CA LYS A 20 11.61 -16.67 -24.73
C LYS A 20 12.02 -18.12 -24.49
N ILE A 21 12.60 -18.43 -23.33
CA ILE A 21 12.94 -19.80 -22.96
C ILE A 21 11.68 -20.66 -22.83
N PHE A 22 10.60 -20.14 -22.25
CA PHE A 22 9.32 -20.84 -22.17
C PHE A 22 8.73 -21.14 -23.56
N ASN A 23 8.77 -20.17 -24.47
CA ASN A 23 8.30 -20.38 -25.84
C ASN A 23 9.12 -21.46 -26.55
N LEU A 24 10.45 -21.49 -26.35
CA LEU A 24 11.30 -22.56 -26.87
C LEU A 24 10.93 -23.94 -26.31
N LEU A 25 10.55 -24.01 -25.02
CA LEU A 25 10.06 -25.25 -24.41
C LEU A 25 8.75 -25.72 -25.07
N VAL A 26 7.79 -24.81 -25.29
CA VAL A 26 6.52 -25.12 -25.98
C VAL A 26 6.77 -25.56 -27.42
N GLU A 27 7.59 -24.83 -28.16
CA GLU A 27 7.99 -25.17 -29.53
C GLU A 27 8.65 -26.56 -29.59
N ALA A 28 9.54 -26.86 -28.65
CA ALA A 28 10.23 -28.14 -28.59
C ALA A 28 9.28 -29.31 -28.31
N GLN A 29 8.25 -29.14 -27.48
CA GLN A 29 7.23 -30.18 -27.26
C GLN A 29 6.32 -30.35 -28.47
N ASN A 30 5.97 -29.27 -29.16
CA ASN A 30 5.14 -29.35 -30.37
C ASN A 30 5.88 -30.01 -31.54
N GLN A 31 7.18 -29.77 -31.68
CA GLN A 31 8.00 -30.34 -32.76
C GLN A 31 8.47 -31.76 -32.46
N PHE A 32 8.80 -32.06 -31.21
CA PHE A 32 9.37 -33.34 -30.78
C PHE A 32 8.59 -33.86 -29.57
N GLU A 33 7.41 -34.43 -29.86
CA GLU A 33 6.43 -34.82 -28.84
C GLU A 33 7.05 -35.83 -27.86
N ASN A 34 7.02 -35.48 -26.57
CA ASN A 34 7.45 -36.33 -25.46
C ASN A 34 8.92 -36.79 -25.47
N GLU A 35 9.75 -36.27 -26.38
CA GLU A 35 11.17 -36.54 -26.39
C GLU A 35 11.90 -35.89 -25.21
N SER A 36 12.99 -36.51 -24.76
CA SER A 36 13.87 -35.93 -23.73
C SER A 36 14.48 -34.62 -24.20
N ARG A 37 14.40 -33.58 -23.36
CA ARG A 37 14.89 -32.23 -23.62
C ARG A 37 16.02 -31.84 -22.68
N VAL A 38 17.06 -31.22 -23.23
CA VAL A 38 18.15 -30.59 -22.49
C VAL A 38 18.20 -29.11 -22.82
N LEU A 39 18.18 -28.25 -21.81
CA LEU A 39 18.30 -26.80 -21.98
C LEU A 39 19.74 -26.35 -21.70
N LYS A 40 20.30 -25.55 -22.60
CA LYS A 40 21.53 -24.79 -22.36
C LYS A 40 21.26 -23.29 -22.56
N VAL A 41 21.61 -22.50 -21.56
CA VAL A 41 21.50 -21.04 -21.58
C VAL A 41 22.88 -20.43 -21.38
N ASP A 42 23.28 -19.55 -22.29
CA ASP A 42 24.45 -18.68 -22.12
C ASP A 42 23.99 -17.24 -21.85
N ILE A 43 24.71 -16.50 -21.02
CA ILE A 43 24.35 -15.14 -20.59
C ILE A 43 25.49 -14.17 -20.94
N ASP A 44 25.22 -13.17 -21.78
CA ASP A 44 26.21 -12.18 -22.20
C ASP A 44 26.09 -10.87 -21.42
N ASN A 45 27.19 -10.44 -20.78
CA ASN A 45 27.37 -9.07 -20.27
C ASN A 45 26.28 -8.57 -19.29
N HIS A 46 25.78 -9.46 -18.44
CA HIS A 46 24.87 -9.15 -17.32
C HIS A 46 25.62 -9.21 -15.98
N LEU A 47 26.64 -8.37 -15.83
CA LEU A 47 27.46 -8.34 -14.62
C LEU A 47 27.28 -7.01 -13.88
N ASN A 48 27.20 -7.08 -12.56
CA ASN A 48 27.22 -5.93 -11.66
C ASN A 48 28.65 -5.38 -11.49
N GLU A 49 28.80 -4.28 -10.74
CA GLU A 49 30.10 -3.63 -10.49
C GLU A 49 31.14 -4.53 -9.79
N LEU A 50 30.68 -5.63 -9.15
CA LEU A 50 31.52 -6.65 -8.52
C LEU A 50 31.89 -7.79 -9.47
N GLY A 51 31.48 -7.73 -10.73
CA GLY A 51 31.73 -8.77 -11.74
C GLY A 51 30.88 -10.04 -11.54
N GLN A 52 29.81 -9.98 -10.75
CA GLN A 52 28.85 -11.07 -10.54
C GLN A 52 27.62 -10.87 -11.40
N PHE A 53 26.84 -11.93 -11.67
CA PHE A 53 25.57 -11.78 -12.39
C PHE A 53 24.63 -10.80 -11.68
N ASP A 54 23.95 -9.95 -12.45
CA ASP A 54 22.89 -9.08 -11.92
C ASP A 54 21.70 -9.87 -11.34
N ASP A 55 20.85 -9.21 -10.56
CA ASP A 55 19.74 -9.86 -9.85
C ASP A 55 18.75 -10.55 -10.81
N ASP A 56 18.56 -9.99 -12.00
CA ASP A 56 17.72 -10.57 -13.05
C ASP A 56 18.26 -11.92 -13.53
N MET A 57 19.58 -12.00 -13.77
CA MET A 57 20.22 -13.22 -14.21
C MET A 57 20.42 -14.23 -13.08
N LEU A 58 20.55 -13.79 -11.82
CA LEU A 58 20.49 -14.68 -10.67
C LEU A 58 19.11 -15.33 -10.57
N ARG A 59 18.05 -14.52 -10.68
CA ARG A 59 16.66 -14.97 -10.66
C ARG A 59 16.35 -15.93 -11.82
N LEU A 60 16.82 -15.62 -13.02
CA LEU A 60 16.64 -16.47 -14.21
C LEU A 60 17.21 -17.88 -13.99
N GLN A 61 18.38 -17.97 -13.36
CA GLN A 61 19.09 -19.22 -13.15
C GLN A 61 18.52 -20.01 -11.98
N GLN A 62 18.34 -19.38 -10.82
CA GLN A 62 18.00 -20.06 -9.56
C GLN A 62 16.49 -20.24 -9.38
N GLU A 63 15.67 -19.23 -9.66
CA GLU A 63 14.22 -19.35 -9.46
C GLU A 63 13.58 -19.98 -10.69
N PHE A 64 13.74 -19.36 -11.86
CA PHE A 64 13.07 -19.81 -13.06
C PHE A 64 13.68 -21.10 -13.61
N GLY A 65 15.01 -21.17 -13.72
CA GLY A 65 15.72 -22.36 -14.15
C GLY A 65 15.46 -23.57 -13.25
N GLU A 66 15.82 -23.46 -11.96
CA GLU A 66 15.76 -24.60 -11.04
C GLU A 66 14.35 -24.97 -10.60
N LEU A 67 13.54 -23.99 -10.15
CA LEU A 67 12.26 -24.29 -9.50
C LEU A 67 11.14 -24.51 -10.52
N PHE A 68 11.17 -23.78 -11.63
CA PHE A 68 10.09 -23.83 -12.62
C PHE A 68 10.43 -24.68 -13.86
N LEU A 69 11.60 -24.50 -14.48
CA LEU A 69 11.92 -25.18 -15.74
C LEU A 69 12.39 -26.63 -15.54
N LEU A 70 13.17 -26.92 -14.50
CA LEU A 70 13.78 -28.24 -14.27
C LEU A 70 12.79 -29.42 -14.45
N PRO A 71 11.54 -29.38 -13.96
CA PRO A 71 10.58 -30.46 -14.17
C PRO A 71 10.29 -30.80 -15.64
N PHE A 72 10.41 -29.85 -16.56
CA PHE A 72 10.10 -30.00 -18.00
C PHE A 72 11.29 -30.42 -18.87
N PHE A 73 12.48 -30.52 -18.27
CA PHE A 73 13.71 -30.94 -18.92
C PHE A 73 14.28 -32.18 -18.23
N THR A 74 15.11 -32.94 -18.93
CA THR A 74 15.96 -33.97 -18.31
C THR A 74 17.23 -33.38 -17.70
N GLU A 75 17.70 -32.26 -18.24
CA GLU A 75 18.86 -31.53 -17.76
C GLU A 75 18.77 -30.05 -18.15
N ILE A 76 19.18 -29.16 -17.23
CA ILE A 76 19.35 -27.73 -17.49
C ILE A 76 20.79 -27.33 -17.23
N ASN A 77 21.31 -26.44 -18.07
CA ASN A 77 22.66 -25.90 -17.99
C ASN A 77 22.60 -24.38 -18.16
N PHE A 78 22.88 -23.69 -17.07
CA PHE A 78 23.08 -22.25 -16.96
C PHE A 78 24.49 -21.98 -16.43
N PRO A 79 25.04 -20.77 -16.59
CA PRO A 79 26.38 -20.43 -16.13
C PRO A 79 26.65 -20.74 -14.66
N LEU A 80 25.67 -20.54 -13.78
CA LEU A 80 25.76 -20.81 -12.34
C LEU A 80 25.09 -22.12 -11.91
N LEU A 81 24.37 -22.80 -12.80
CA LEU A 81 23.52 -23.94 -12.44
C LEU A 81 23.56 -25.01 -13.53
N ILE A 82 24.17 -26.16 -13.22
CA ILE A 82 24.10 -27.36 -14.05
C ILE A 82 23.41 -28.44 -13.23
N LYS A 83 22.20 -28.86 -13.64
CA LYS A 83 21.39 -29.78 -12.86
C LYS A 83 20.62 -30.76 -13.75
N LYS A 84 20.72 -32.04 -13.40
CA LYS A 84 19.87 -33.10 -13.96
C LYS A 84 18.57 -33.16 -13.19
N ASN A 85 17.46 -33.39 -13.89
CA ASN A 85 16.16 -33.55 -13.27
C ASN A 85 16.15 -34.89 -12.50
N PRO A 86 15.95 -34.87 -11.16
CA PRO A 86 15.92 -36.09 -10.36
C PRO A 86 14.64 -36.91 -10.59
N LYS A 87 13.61 -36.31 -11.22
CA LYS A 87 12.33 -36.95 -11.55
C LYS A 87 12.23 -37.17 -13.07
N LYS A 88 11.20 -37.90 -13.49
CA LYS A 88 10.85 -38.02 -14.92
C LYS A 88 10.40 -36.65 -15.43
N GLN A 89 10.84 -36.30 -16.65
CA GLN A 89 10.41 -35.11 -17.38
C GLN A 89 8.87 -35.04 -17.48
N ILE A 90 8.30 -33.89 -17.17
CA ILE A 90 6.89 -33.56 -17.38
C ILE A 90 6.72 -33.05 -18.82
N ASN A 91 5.77 -33.62 -19.55
CA ASN A 91 5.47 -33.24 -20.93
C ASN A 91 4.18 -32.41 -21.07
N ASP A 92 3.37 -32.37 -20.02
CA ASP A 92 2.20 -31.50 -19.94
C ASP A 92 2.66 -30.08 -19.58
N ILE A 93 2.81 -29.24 -20.60
CA ILE A 93 3.31 -27.88 -20.47
C ILE A 93 2.12 -26.92 -20.40
N PRO A 94 2.08 -25.98 -19.44
CA PRO A 94 1.01 -24.99 -19.36
C PRO A 94 0.82 -24.20 -20.67
N GLU A 95 -0.42 -23.91 -21.06
CA GLU A 95 -0.70 -23.16 -22.29
C GLU A 95 -0.12 -21.74 -22.29
N LYS A 96 0.04 -21.13 -21.11
CA LYS A 96 0.58 -19.79 -20.93
C LYS A 96 1.49 -19.70 -19.71
N PHE A 97 2.65 -19.10 -19.90
CA PHE A 97 3.46 -18.62 -18.79
C PHE A 97 2.89 -17.30 -18.28
N THR A 98 2.41 -17.29 -17.03
CA THR A 98 2.15 -16.04 -16.30
C THR A 98 3.13 -15.95 -15.14
N LEU A 99 3.67 -14.76 -14.85
CA LEU A 99 4.58 -14.54 -13.72
C LEU A 99 3.96 -14.95 -12.37
N ASN A 100 2.63 -15.00 -12.28
CA ASN A 100 1.92 -15.54 -11.13
C ASN A 100 2.21 -17.04 -10.88
N ASN A 101 2.64 -17.79 -11.89
CA ASN A 101 3.00 -19.22 -11.77
C ASN A 101 4.32 -19.44 -11.00
N LEU A 102 5.09 -18.38 -10.74
CA LEU A 102 6.30 -18.39 -9.92
C LEU A 102 6.04 -18.07 -8.44
N LYS A 103 4.79 -17.80 -8.06
CA LYS A 103 4.47 -17.46 -6.66
C LYS A 103 4.73 -18.65 -5.74
N ARG A 104 5.68 -18.49 -4.83
CA ARG A 104 5.65 -19.22 -3.57
C ARG A 104 4.46 -18.75 -2.76
N GLU A 105 3.73 -19.68 -2.14
CA GLU A 105 3.15 -19.43 -0.82
C GLU A 105 4.30 -19.32 0.18
N THR A 106 4.95 -18.17 0.23
CA THR A 106 5.82 -17.82 1.36
C THR A 106 5.51 -16.39 1.75
N SER A 107 4.95 -16.28 2.95
CA SER A 107 5.04 -15.20 3.91
C SER A 107 5.55 -13.83 3.42
N LEU A 108 4.84 -12.81 3.88
CA LEU A 108 5.12 -11.37 3.98
C LEU A 108 6.55 -10.95 4.44
N SER A 109 7.60 -11.76 4.31
CA SER A 109 8.95 -11.53 4.85
C SER A 109 9.88 -10.75 3.93
N GLU A 110 9.60 -10.63 2.63
CA GLU A 110 10.40 -9.83 1.71
C GLU A 110 9.48 -8.88 0.94
N LEU A 111 9.84 -7.58 0.91
CA LEU A 111 9.15 -6.59 0.08
C LEU A 111 9.31 -7.01 -1.39
N GLU A 112 8.30 -7.67 -1.96
CA GLU A 112 8.25 -7.92 -3.40
C GLU A 112 8.00 -6.60 -4.14
N ILE A 113 9.08 -5.88 -4.44
CA ILE A 113 9.02 -4.71 -5.31
C ILE A 113 8.88 -5.24 -6.74
N LYS A 114 7.65 -5.26 -7.24
CA LYS A 114 7.42 -5.49 -8.67
C LYS A 114 7.97 -4.27 -9.41
N ASN A 115 8.87 -4.51 -10.35
CA ASN A 115 9.55 -3.50 -11.15
C ASN A 115 8.54 -2.74 -12.02
N TYR A 116 7.83 -1.78 -11.43
CA TYR A 116 7.03 -0.81 -12.16
C TYR A 116 7.95 0.34 -12.55
N TYR A 117 7.71 0.95 -13.71
CA TYR A 117 8.46 2.07 -14.31
C TYR A 117 8.68 3.32 -13.42
N ASN A 118 8.25 3.29 -12.15
CA ASN A 118 8.41 4.36 -11.16
C ASN A 118 8.87 3.85 -9.77
N THR A 119 9.40 2.62 -9.64
CA THR A 119 9.84 2.05 -8.35
C THR A 119 11.37 2.00 -8.17
N GLU A 120 12.13 2.52 -9.15
CA GLU A 120 13.61 2.58 -9.09
C GLU A 120 14.10 3.26 -7.82
N PHE A 121 13.34 4.21 -7.27
CA PHE A 121 13.70 4.90 -6.04
C PHE A 121 13.69 4.02 -4.78
N VAL A 122 12.94 2.91 -4.81
CA VAL A 122 12.93 1.92 -3.73
C VAL A 122 14.22 1.10 -3.73
N LEU A 123 15.00 1.12 -4.82
CA LEU A 123 16.30 0.45 -4.92
C LEU A 123 17.42 1.21 -4.21
N GLU A 124 17.21 2.48 -3.85
CA GLU A 124 18.16 3.19 -2.98
C GLU A 124 18.25 2.47 -1.64
N LYS A 125 19.48 2.13 -1.26
CA LYS A 125 19.73 1.25 -0.12
C LYS A 125 19.11 1.77 1.18
N ASP A 126 19.18 3.07 1.43
CA ASP A 126 18.62 3.69 2.64
C ASP A 126 17.08 3.74 2.59
N VAL A 127 16.48 4.02 1.44
CA VAL A 127 15.02 3.96 1.25
C VAL A 127 14.48 2.55 1.41
N TYR A 128 15.14 1.56 0.82
CA TYR A 128 14.78 0.16 0.99
C TYR A 128 14.79 -0.25 2.46
N LEU A 129 15.88 0.08 3.17
CA LEU A 129 16.02 -0.23 4.59
C LEU A 129 14.95 0.46 5.43
N TYR A 130 14.66 1.73 5.14
CA TYR A 130 13.60 2.49 5.78
C TYR A 130 12.23 1.83 5.58
N LEU A 131 11.85 1.54 4.33
CA LEU A 131 10.57 0.90 4.02
C LEU A 131 10.48 -0.50 4.65
N LYS A 132 11.58 -1.26 4.69
CA LYS A 132 11.63 -2.54 5.40
C LYS A 132 11.32 -2.38 6.89
N LYS A 133 11.83 -1.35 7.55
CA LYS A 133 11.50 -1.04 8.95
C LYS A 133 10.04 -0.64 9.10
N VAL A 134 9.53 0.25 8.25
CA VAL A 134 8.10 0.63 8.22
C VAL A 134 7.21 -0.61 8.12
N SER A 135 7.53 -1.53 7.21
CA SER A 135 6.77 -2.79 7.06
C SER A 135 6.73 -3.62 8.34
N ASN A 136 7.84 -3.69 9.08
CA ASN A 136 7.90 -4.42 10.35
C ASN A 136 7.04 -3.75 11.43
N VAL A 137 7.17 -2.43 11.59
CA VAL A 137 6.36 -1.65 12.54
C VAL A 137 4.87 -1.79 12.24
N LEU A 138 4.47 -1.69 10.96
CA LEU A 138 3.06 -1.83 10.56
C LEU A 138 2.53 -3.25 10.83
N LYS A 139 3.33 -4.30 10.63
CA LYS A 139 2.93 -5.67 10.96
C LYS A 139 2.64 -5.85 12.44
N GLU A 140 3.44 -5.25 13.31
CA GLU A 140 3.19 -5.30 14.75
C GLU A 140 1.98 -4.44 15.10
N TYR A 141 1.88 -3.21 14.58
CA TYR A 141 0.76 -2.32 14.82
C TYR A 141 -0.61 -2.90 14.43
N ILE A 142 -0.69 -3.61 13.31
CA ILE A 142 -1.94 -4.23 12.84
C ILE A 142 -2.42 -5.32 13.81
N LYS A 143 -1.49 -6.07 14.43
CA LYS A 143 -1.82 -7.14 15.39
C LYS A 143 -2.34 -6.62 16.72
N ILE A 144 -2.10 -5.35 17.03
CA ILE A 144 -2.49 -4.77 18.32
C ILE A 144 -4.02 -4.72 18.43
N ASP A 145 -4.58 -5.40 19.42
CA ASP A 145 -5.96 -5.21 19.84
C ASP A 145 -6.02 -4.18 20.98
N ASN A 146 -6.24 -2.93 20.62
CA ASN A 146 -6.38 -1.84 21.59
C ASN A 146 -7.82 -1.66 22.08
N TYR A 147 -8.74 -2.57 21.76
CA TYR A 147 -10.16 -2.37 22.06
C TYR A 147 -10.39 -2.01 23.54
N LYS A 148 -9.87 -2.84 24.46
CA LYS A 148 -10.07 -2.62 25.90
C LYS A 148 -9.36 -1.36 26.41
N ILE A 149 -8.11 -1.13 25.99
CA ILE A 149 -7.29 0.00 26.44
C ILE A 149 -7.92 1.33 26.00
N ASN A 150 -8.38 1.40 24.76
CA ASN A 150 -8.99 2.60 24.22
C ASN A 150 -10.36 2.87 24.86
N ILE A 151 -11.21 1.86 25.12
CA ILE A 151 -12.48 2.09 25.84
C ILE A 151 -12.23 2.68 27.23
N ASP A 152 -11.24 2.14 27.95
CA ASP A 152 -10.96 2.60 29.31
C ASP A 152 -10.39 4.04 29.37
N ARG A 153 -9.79 4.53 28.27
CA ARG A 153 -9.15 5.86 28.19
C ARG A 153 -9.94 6.91 27.41
N GLU A 154 -10.82 6.48 26.52
CA GLU A 154 -11.75 7.31 25.76
C GLU A 154 -13.14 7.26 26.40
N ASP A 155 -13.24 7.73 27.65
CA ASP A 155 -14.48 7.73 28.44
C ASP A 155 -15.64 8.51 27.79
N TYR A 156 -15.33 9.41 26.85
CA TYR A 156 -16.29 10.15 26.03
C TYR A 156 -16.77 9.37 24.78
N ASP A 157 -16.23 8.19 24.49
CA ASP A 157 -16.63 7.30 23.39
C ASP A 157 -17.39 6.06 23.90
N GLU A 158 -18.57 6.31 24.48
CA GLU A 158 -19.46 5.28 25.05
C GLU A 158 -19.77 4.13 24.07
N PHE A 159 -19.79 4.41 22.76
CA PHE A 159 -20.16 3.46 21.71
C PHE A 159 -18.95 2.82 21.00
N GLY A 160 -17.71 3.14 21.40
CA GLY A 160 -16.50 2.63 20.78
C GLY A 160 -16.33 3.01 19.29
N LEU A 161 -16.86 4.15 18.88
CA LEU A 161 -16.83 4.65 17.49
C LEU A 161 -15.40 4.94 17.03
N LEU A 162 -14.55 5.49 17.89
CA LEU A 162 -13.15 5.76 17.58
C LEU A 162 -12.37 4.47 17.36
N ILE A 163 -12.72 3.39 18.06
CA ILE A 163 -12.05 2.10 17.92
C ILE A 163 -12.43 1.44 16.59
N GLN A 164 -13.71 1.49 16.22
CA GLN A 164 -14.14 1.02 14.90
C GLN A 164 -13.43 1.80 13.78
N TRP A 165 -13.29 3.11 13.97
CA TRP A 165 -12.57 3.95 13.02
C TRP A 165 -11.06 3.69 13.01
N GLN A 166 -10.47 3.34 14.14
CA GLN A 166 -9.08 2.90 14.22
C GLN A 166 -8.83 1.67 13.34
N SER A 167 -9.73 0.67 13.40
CA SER A 167 -9.63 -0.52 12.53
C SER A 167 -9.68 -0.16 11.05
N TYR A 168 -10.59 0.73 10.65
CA TYR A 168 -10.61 1.26 9.29
C TYR A 168 -9.29 1.95 8.90
N MET A 169 -8.72 2.77 9.79
CA MET A 169 -7.45 3.42 9.52
C MET A 169 -6.28 2.44 9.43
N LYS A 170 -6.28 1.36 10.21
CA LYS A 170 -5.27 0.28 10.11
C LYS A 170 -5.27 -0.32 8.71
N ASP A 171 -6.45 -0.65 8.18
CA ASP A 171 -6.60 -1.18 6.83
C ASP A 171 -6.19 -0.14 5.77
N LEU A 172 -6.59 1.12 5.95
CA LEU A 172 -6.22 2.23 5.06
C LEU A 172 -4.70 2.42 5.03
N ILE A 173 -4.02 2.44 6.18
CA ILE A 173 -2.56 2.60 6.29
C ILE A 173 -1.85 1.44 5.62
N ASN A 174 -2.28 0.20 5.87
CA ASN A 174 -1.68 -0.98 5.27
C ASN A 174 -1.79 -0.96 3.74
N GLU A 175 -2.98 -0.67 3.21
CA GLU A 175 -3.16 -0.61 1.76
C GLU A 175 -2.54 0.62 1.12
N LEU A 176 -2.44 1.74 1.85
CA LEU A 176 -1.71 2.92 1.40
C LEU A 176 -0.23 2.58 1.20
N TYR A 177 0.38 1.93 2.20
CA TYR A 177 1.75 1.49 2.16
C TYR A 177 1.99 0.46 1.04
N ASN A 178 1.14 -0.57 0.94
CA ASN A 178 1.24 -1.57 -0.12
C ASN A 178 1.06 -0.94 -1.52
N SER A 179 0.13 0.00 -1.68
CA SER A 179 -0.06 0.72 -2.95
C SER A 179 1.19 1.50 -3.35
N PHE A 180 1.91 2.05 -2.37
CA PHE A 180 3.17 2.74 -2.61
C PHE A 180 4.26 1.78 -3.08
N ILE A 181 4.47 0.67 -2.35
CA ILE A 181 5.48 -0.34 -2.68
C ILE A 181 5.23 -0.97 -4.05
N ASN A 182 3.96 -1.21 -4.39
CA ASN A 182 3.55 -1.73 -5.70
C ASN A 182 3.58 -0.68 -6.82
N GLY A 183 4.09 0.54 -6.58
CA GLY A 183 4.18 1.59 -7.59
C GLY A 183 2.82 2.13 -8.08
N ASN A 184 1.72 1.81 -7.39
CA ASN A 184 0.40 2.37 -7.69
C ASN A 184 0.28 3.75 -7.04
N LEU A 185 0.95 4.73 -7.64
CA LEU A 185 1.00 6.11 -7.15
C LEU A 185 -0.36 6.81 -7.23
N ILE A 186 -1.27 6.36 -8.12
CA ILE A 186 -2.60 6.96 -8.23
C ILE A 186 -3.43 6.66 -6.99
N SER A 187 -3.58 5.37 -6.68
CA SER A 187 -4.30 4.93 -5.49
C SER A 187 -3.61 5.43 -4.23
N ASN A 188 -2.28 5.42 -4.21
CA ASN A 188 -1.49 5.95 -3.10
C ASN A 188 -1.88 7.40 -2.76
N VAL A 189 -1.81 8.33 -3.71
CA VAL A 189 -2.12 9.74 -3.43
C VAL A 189 -3.59 9.94 -3.03
N ALA A 190 -4.50 9.19 -3.65
CA ALA A 190 -5.92 9.23 -3.27
C ALA A 190 -6.15 8.75 -1.83
N MET A 191 -5.42 7.72 -1.39
CA MET A 191 -5.48 7.19 -0.04
C MET A 191 -4.76 8.08 0.96
N THR A 192 -3.63 8.72 0.59
CA THR A 192 -2.96 9.74 1.41
C THR A 192 -3.92 10.89 1.71
N ARG A 193 -4.65 11.38 0.71
CA ARG A 193 -5.69 12.39 0.91
C ARG A 193 -6.73 11.95 1.95
N SER A 194 -7.24 10.73 1.84
CA SER A 194 -8.21 10.17 2.80
C SER A 194 -7.63 10.02 4.20
N LEU A 195 -6.35 9.63 4.31
CA LEU A 195 -5.65 9.51 5.59
C LEU A 195 -5.49 10.89 6.25
N ILE A 196 -5.15 11.94 5.49
CA ILE A 196 -5.09 13.32 5.98
C ILE A 196 -6.45 13.75 6.54
N GLU A 197 -7.54 13.50 5.82
CA GLU A 197 -8.90 13.81 6.31
C GLU A 197 -9.22 13.07 7.62
N CYS A 198 -8.89 11.78 7.70
CA CYS A 198 -9.08 10.98 8.92
C CYS A 198 -8.26 11.55 10.08
N TYR A 199 -6.97 11.82 9.85
CA TYR A 199 -6.07 12.38 10.83
C TYR A 199 -6.62 13.69 11.42
N VAL A 200 -7.04 14.63 10.56
CA VAL A 200 -7.55 15.92 10.99
C VAL A 200 -8.80 15.76 11.86
N TYR A 201 -9.80 15.02 11.39
CA TYR A 201 -11.07 14.91 12.14
C TYR A 201 -10.89 14.18 13.47
N ILE A 202 -10.12 13.09 13.50
CA ILE A 202 -9.86 12.37 14.74
C ILE A 202 -9.03 13.21 15.69
N SER A 203 -8.03 13.94 15.21
CA SER A 203 -7.22 14.84 16.05
C SER A 203 -8.09 15.88 16.75
N ILE A 204 -9.08 16.47 16.05
CA ILE A 204 -10.02 17.42 16.66
C ILE A 204 -10.87 16.73 17.72
N ILE A 205 -11.43 15.55 17.42
CA ILE A 205 -12.25 14.80 18.37
C ILE A 205 -11.45 14.45 19.63
N LYS A 206 -10.22 13.97 19.48
CA LYS A 206 -9.32 13.61 20.59
C LYS A 206 -8.84 14.81 21.39
N LYS A 207 -8.67 15.96 20.75
CA LYS A 207 -8.33 17.23 21.40
C LYS A 207 -9.48 17.73 22.28
N GLU A 208 -10.70 17.64 21.78
CA GLU A 208 -11.88 18.19 22.45
C GLU A 208 -12.50 17.26 23.49
N LYS A 209 -12.31 15.94 23.35
CA LYS A 209 -12.83 14.91 24.27
C LYS A 209 -14.31 15.09 24.59
N ASN A 210 -15.09 15.48 23.58
CA ASN A 210 -16.49 15.83 23.74
C ASN A 210 -17.38 14.72 23.13
N PRO A 211 -18.20 14.03 23.94
CA PRO A 211 -19.04 12.93 23.46
C PRO A 211 -20.07 13.40 22.42
N LEU A 212 -20.58 14.63 22.56
CA LEU A 212 -21.56 15.18 21.63
C LEU A 212 -20.92 15.48 20.27
N LEU A 213 -19.67 15.94 20.25
CA LEU A 213 -18.93 16.20 19.01
C LEU A 213 -18.67 14.91 18.23
N LEU A 214 -18.27 13.84 18.93
CA LEU A 214 -18.06 12.52 18.34
C LEU A 214 -19.35 11.94 17.75
N GLN A 215 -20.46 12.03 18.48
CA GLN A 215 -21.78 11.65 17.98
C GLN A 215 -22.15 12.46 16.74
N ASP A 216 -22.05 13.79 16.81
CA ASP A 216 -22.43 14.68 15.70
C ASP A 216 -21.60 14.39 14.44
N TRP A 217 -20.30 14.06 14.56
CA TRP A 217 -19.46 13.58 13.45
C TRP A 217 -20.00 12.28 12.85
N PHE A 218 -20.24 11.26 13.68
CA PHE A 218 -20.70 9.96 13.23
C PHE A 218 -22.04 10.04 12.50
N PHE A 219 -23.04 10.69 13.11
CA PHE A 219 -24.37 10.82 12.54
C PHE A 219 -24.40 11.67 11.28
N SER A 220 -23.65 12.78 11.25
CA SER A 220 -23.57 13.64 10.06
C SER A 220 -23.05 12.87 8.85
N ASN A 221 -22.04 12.01 9.04
CA ASN A 221 -21.49 11.18 7.98
C ASN A 221 -22.42 10.05 7.57
N LEU A 222 -23.06 9.37 8.53
CA LEU A 222 -24.00 8.28 8.26
C LEU A 222 -25.21 8.76 7.45
N ILE A 223 -25.79 9.89 7.82
CA ILE A 223 -26.97 10.46 7.14
C ILE A 223 -26.60 11.03 5.76
N LYS A 224 -25.40 11.59 5.62
CA LYS A 224 -24.90 11.99 4.30
C LYS A 224 -24.76 10.78 3.38
N GLY A 225 -24.23 9.66 3.90
CA GLY A 225 -24.13 8.39 3.19
C GLY A 225 -25.51 7.83 2.79
N SER A 226 -26.48 7.91 3.69
CA SER A 226 -27.84 7.38 3.46
C SER A 226 -28.63 8.12 2.39
N LYS A 227 -28.20 9.31 1.93
CA LYS A 227 -28.85 10.01 0.80
C LYS A 227 -28.96 9.13 -0.46
N ARG A 228 -28.00 8.22 -0.65
CA ARG A 228 -27.94 7.29 -1.79
C ARG A 228 -28.89 6.11 -1.65
N TYR A 229 -29.48 5.91 -0.48
CA TYR A 229 -30.37 4.79 -0.20
C TYR A 229 -31.78 5.05 -0.74
N ASN A 230 -32.47 3.97 -1.12
CA ASN A 230 -33.91 4.00 -1.37
C ASN A 230 -34.67 4.29 -0.06
N GLU A 231 -35.95 4.64 -0.16
CA GLU A 231 -36.76 5.03 1.00
C GLU A 231 -36.85 3.92 2.05
N GLY A 232 -37.02 2.66 1.63
CA GLY A 232 -37.07 1.51 2.56
C GLY A 232 -35.76 1.33 3.37
N ASN A 233 -34.59 1.49 2.75
CA ASN A 233 -33.32 1.39 3.46
C ASN A 233 -33.06 2.60 4.36
N LYS A 234 -33.58 3.78 4.03
CA LYS A 234 -33.53 4.96 4.91
C LYS A 234 -34.40 4.75 6.16
N GLU A 235 -35.59 4.19 5.98
CA GLU A 235 -36.48 3.86 7.08
C GLU A 235 -35.87 2.79 8.00
N LEU A 236 -35.31 1.73 7.41
CA LEU A 236 -34.59 0.71 8.17
C LEU A 236 -33.44 1.31 8.99
N LEU A 237 -32.61 2.15 8.37
CA LEU A 237 -31.51 2.83 9.06
C LEU A 237 -32.02 3.69 10.22
N ASN A 238 -33.05 4.50 10.00
CA ASN A 238 -33.63 5.35 11.03
C ASN A 238 -34.19 4.53 12.19
N ASN A 239 -34.87 3.42 11.91
CA ASN A 239 -35.42 2.52 12.92
C ASN A 239 -34.31 1.84 13.73
N THR A 240 -33.23 1.40 13.07
CA THR A 240 -32.05 0.85 13.76
C THR A 240 -31.42 1.91 14.66
N LEU A 241 -31.19 3.13 14.17
CA LEU A 241 -30.60 4.19 14.98
C LEU A 241 -31.48 4.58 16.18
N ALA A 242 -32.80 4.63 16.00
CA ALA A 242 -33.74 4.89 17.08
C ALA A 242 -33.72 3.79 18.17
N GLN A 243 -33.40 2.55 17.81
CA GLN A 243 -33.26 1.43 18.76
C GLN A 243 -31.92 1.46 19.50
N PHE A 244 -30.83 1.87 18.84
CA PHE A 244 -29.49 1.87 19.41
C PHE A 244 -29.16 3.11 20.25
N PHE A 245 -29.82 4.25 19.97
CA PHE A 245 -29.53 5.52 20.64
C PHE A 245 -30.77 6.08 21.35
N GLU A 246 -30.75 6.06 22.68
CA GLU A 246 -31.74 6.77 23.47
C GLU A 246 -31.71 8.28 23.13
N GLY A 247 -32.87 8.87 22.87
CA GLY A 247 -32.96 10.29 22.47
C GLY A 247 -32.58 10.57 21.01
N TYR A 248 -32.75 9.59 20.10
CA TYR A 248 -32.53 9.78 18.67
C TYR A 248 -33.23 11.02 18.07
N ASP A 249 -34.40 11.40 18.57
CA ASP A 249 -35.10 12.62 18.15
C ASP A 249 -34.30 13.90 18.49
N ILE A 250 -33.65 13.92 19.66
CA ILE A 250 -32.78 15.01 20.08
C ILE A 250 -31.53 15.03 19.19
N LEU A 251 -30.94 13.87 18.92
CA LEU A 251 -29.80 13.72 18.00
C LEU A 251 -30.13 14.25 16.61
N GLN A 252 -31.29 13.89 16.06
CA GLN A 252 -31.76 14.41 14.77
C GLN A 252 -31.88 15.93 14.77
N SER A 253 -32.34 16.52 15.88
CA SER A 253 -32.48 17.98 16.00
C SER A 253 -31.14 18.71 16.01
N ARG A 254 -30.04 18.06 16.47
CA ARG A 254 -28.68 18.64 16.47
C ARG A 254 -28.02 18.62 15.10
N LEU A 255 -28.48 17.77 14.20
CA LEU A 255 -27.92 17.66 12.85
C LEU A 255 -28.09 18.97 12.08
N LYS A 256 -26.97 19.63 11.82
CA LYS A 256 -26.98 20.89 11.09
C LYS A 256 -27.11 20.61 9.58
N LYS A 257 -28.15 21.16 8.98
CA LYS A 257 -28.27 21.25 7.52
C LYS A 257 -27.16 22.15 6.97
N GLY A 258 -26.34 21.64 6.04
CA GLY A 258 -25.29 22.43 5.40
C GLY A 258 -24.11 21.60 4.89
N ASN A 259 -22.91 22.17 4.94
CA ASN A 259 -21.68 21.53 4.49
C ASN A 259 -21.32 20.32 5.37
N SER A 260 -20.53 19.39 4.84
CA SER A 260 -20.15 18.15 5.53
C SER A 260 -19.42 18.35 6.84
N ASN A 261 -18.82 19.51 7.06
CA ASN A 261 -18.00 19.79 8.23
C ASN A 261 -18.75 20.64 9.27
N ASN A 262 -20.04 20.92 9.06
CA ASN A 262 -20.81 21.77 9.97
C ASN A 262 -21.04 21.13 11.35
N TRP A 263 -20.78 19.83 11.52
CA TRP A 263 -20.74 19.19 12.83
C TRP A 263 -19.65 19.78 13.74
N LEU A 264 -18.61 20.41 13.18
CA LEU A 264 -17.55 21.12 13.94
C LEU A 264 -17.99 22.49 14.50
N SER A 265 -19.21 22.93 14.27
CA SER A 265 -19.64 24.30 14.63
C SER A 265 -19.83 24.55 16.11
N THR A 266 -19.72 23.52 16.94
CA THR A 266 -19.61 23.65 18.40
C THR A 266 -18.22 24.10 18.83
N VAL A 267 -17.19 23.85 18.00
CA VAL A 267 -15.78 24.11 18.33
C VAL A 267 -15.13 25.15 17.40
N ILE A 268 -15.63 25.28 16.17
CA ILE A 268 -15.20 26.31 15.21
C ILE A 268 -16.35 27.33 15.04
N PRO A 269 -16.17 28.61 15.42
CA PRO A 269 -17.23 29.63 15.40
C PRO A 269 -17.45 30.19 14.00
N LYS A 270 -17.74 29.33 13.01
CA LYS A 270 -18.07 29.70 11.63
C LYS A 270 -19.39 29.06 11.19
N LYS A 271 -20.18 29.80 10.41
CA LYS A 271 -21.48 29.34 9.89
C LYS A 271 -21.34 28.24 8.84
N ASN A 272 -20.33 28.35 7.98
CA ASN A 272 -19.98 27.35 6.97
C ASN A 272 -18.54 26.94 7.23
N ILE A 273 -18.34 25.68 7.60
CA ILE A 273 -17.02 25.15 7.95
C ILE A 273 -16.50 24.38 6.75
N THR A 274 -15.29 24.71 6.32
CA THR A 274 -14.53 24.05 5.25
C THR A 274 -13.51 23.08 5.85
N PHE A 275 -12.84 22.29 5.01
CA PHE A 275 -11.73 21.47 5.49
C PHE A 275 -10.53 22.31 5.92
N ARG A 276 -10.29 23.46 5.28
CA ARG A 276 -9.24 24.40 5.71
C ARG A 276 -9.45 24.86 7.14
N ASP A 277 -10.68 25.21 7.51
CA ASP A 277 -11.01 25.63 8.87
C ASP A 277 -10.70 24.52 9.90
N ALA A 278 -10.92 23.25 9.54
CA ALA A 278 -10.58 22.12 10.39
C ALA A 278 -9.06 21.94 10.53
N CYS A 279 -8.29 22.18 9.48
CA CYS A 279 -6.82 22.16 9.53
C CYS A 279 -6.27 23.31 10.38
N GLU A 280 -6.76 24.55 10.15
CA GLU A 280 -6.39 25.74 10.91
C GLU A 280 -6.63 25.56 12.41
N TYR A 281 -7.70 24.86 12.78
CA TYR A 281 -8.02 24.58 14.18
C TYR A 281 -6.96 23.71 14.91
N LEU A 282 -6.19 22.90 14.17
CA LEU A 282 -5.09 22.11 14.72
C LEU A 282 -3.79 22.91 14.87
N ASN A 283 -3.71 24.13 14.31
CA ASN A 283 -2.52 24.99 14.30
C ASN A 283 -1.31 24.33 13.60
N GLU A 284 -1.55 23.55 12.55
CA GLU A 284 -0.51 22.96 11.71
C GLU A 284 -0.65 23.47 10.27
N ASP A 285 0.20 24.45 9.91
CA ASP A 285 0.02 25.26 8.70
C ASP A 285 0.15 24.46 7.39
N TYR A 286 0.90 23.35 7.40
CA TYR A 286 1.17 22.54 6.22
C TYR A 286 0.06 21.54 5.87
N ILE A 287 -0.83 21.18 6.81
CA ILE A 287 -1.82 20.10 6.58
C ILE A 287 -2.71 20.38 5.39
N TYR A 288 -3.20 21.62 5.31
CA TYR A 288 -4.12 22.00 4.23
C TYR A 288 -3.40 22.04 2.88
N GLU A 289 -2.12 22.42 2.86
CA GLU A 289 -1.31 22.46 1.65
C GLU A 289 -1.07 21.04 1.10
N ASP A 290 -0.67 20.10 1.96
CA ASP A 290 -0.51 18.69 1.60
C ASP A 290 -1.82 18.07 1.10
N PHE A 291 -2.92 18.38 1.79
CA PHE A 291 -4.25 17.94 1.37
C PHE A 291 -4.64 18.52 0.00
N GLN A 292 -4.32 19.79 -0.23
CA GLN A 292 -4.61 20.47 -1.50
C GLN A 292 -3.77 19.88 -2.63
N GLU A 293 -2.50 19.57 -2.39
CA GLU A 293 -1.63 18.88 -3.36
C GLU A 293 -2.22 17.52 -3.72
N ALA A 294 -2.52 16.68 -2.71
CA ALA A 294 -3.10 15.35 -2.94
C ALA A 294 -4.46 15.44 -3.66
N SER A 295 -5.29 16.43 -3.30
CA SER A 295 -6.58 16.69 -3.94
C SER A 295 -6.43 17.16 -5.39
N SER A 296 -5.45 18.01 -5.69
CA SER A 296 -5.17 18.49 -7.05
C SER A 296 -4.78 17.32 -7.95
N PHE A 297 -4.02 16.36 -7.44
CA PHE A 297 -3.66 15.16 -8.17
C PHE A 297 -4.88 14.26 -8.44
N VAL A 298 -5.81 14.11 -7.49
CA VAL A 298 -7.00 13.26 -7.66
C VAL A 298 -8.02 13.92 -8.60
N HIS A 299 -8.34 15.19 -8.39
CA HIS A 299 -9.45 15.89 -9.06
C HIS A 299 -9.02 16.74 -10.25
N GLY A 300 -7.73 17.08 -10.37
CA GLY A 300 -7.21 17.86 -11.48
C GLY A 300 -7.51 17.19 -12.82
N GLN A 301 -7.92 17.97 -13.81
CA GLN A 301 -8.14 17.48 -15.17
C GLN A 301 -6.98 17.83 -16.09
N ASP A 302 -6.05 18.67 -15.62
CA ASP A 302 -4.91 19.11 -16.40
C ASP A 302 -3.77 18.09 -16.34
N ILE A 303 -3.06 17.98 -17.47
CA ILE A 303 -1.97 17.03 -17.64
C ILE A 303 -0.81 17.29 -16.68
N LYS A 304 -0.61 18.55 -16.28
CA LYS A 304 0.44 18.93 -15.33
C LYS A 304 0.15 18.29 -13.98
N SER A 305 -1.02 18.53 -13.38
CA SER A 305 -1.38 17.92 -12.09
C SER A 305 -1.30 16.39 -12.09
N LYS A 306 -1.57 15.74 -13.23
CA LYS A 306 -1.54 14.26 -13.36
C LYS A 306 -0.16 13.68 -13.61
N ILE A 307 0.70 14.37 -14.36
CA ILE A 307 2.01 13.85 -14.76
C ILE A 307 3.14 14.45 -13.90
N THR A 308 2.99 15.66 -13.35
CA THR A 308 3.99 16.35 -12.47
C THR A 308 4.61 15.41 -11.42
N PRO A 309 3.81 14.60 -10.71
CA PRO A 309 4.26 13.53 -9.83
C PRO A 309 5.31 12.53 -10.32
N PHE A 310 5.40 12.34 -11.64
CA PHE A 310 6.20 11.31 -12.28
C PHE A 310 7.42 11.86 -13.04
N TYR A 311 7.64 13.20 -13.04
CA TYR A 311 8.75 13.78 -13.80
C TYR A 311 10.09 13.74 -13.09
N SER A 312 10.11 13.61 -11.76
CA SER A 312 11.35 13.70 -11.01
C SER A 312 11.39 12.76 -9.83
N TYR A 313 12.61 12.35 -9.52
CA TYR A 313 12.95 11.58 -8.36
C TYR A 313 12.46 12.25 -7.07
N SER A 314 12.77 13.54 -6.89
CA SER A 314 12.32 14.33 -5.73
C SER A 314 10.81 14.38 -5.59
N SER A 315 10.04 14.37 -6.69
CA SER A 315 8.57 14.33 -6.61
C SER A 315 8.05 13.02 -6.02
N ILE A 316 8.72 11.90 -6.25
CA ILE A 316 8.31 10.61 -5.67
C ILE A 316 8.68 10.56 -4.18
N TYR A 317 9.84 11.11 -3.81
CA TYR A 317 10.20 11.28 -2.40
C TYR A 317 9.25 12.22 -1.66
N SER A 318 8.77 13.28 -2.30
CA SER A 318 7.81 14.19 -1.67
C SER A 318 6.53 13.44 -1.29
N LYS A 319 6.10 12.51 -2.15
CA LYS A 319 4.96 11.64 -1.88
C LYS A 319 5.23 10.63 -0.79
N LEU A 320 6.40 9.98 -0.81
CA LEU A 320 6.85 9.11 0.28
C LEU A 320 6.81 9.87 1.61
N TYR A 321 7.41 11.05 1.63
CA TYR A 321 7.54 11.90 2.81
C TYR A 321 6.18 12.29 3.37
N THR A 322 5.32 12.86 2.51
CA THR A 322 3.94 13.24 2.88
C THR A 322 3.16 12.02 3.38
N MET A 323 3.17 10.92 2.63
CA MET A 323 2.49 9.68 3.02
C MET A 323 2.95 9.21 4.41
N MET A 324 4.26 9.14 4.63
CA MET A 324 4.82 8.60 5.87
C MET A 324 4.58 9.51 7.06
N ILE A 325 4.64 10.84 6.89
CA ILE A 325 4.27 11.78 7.95
C ILE A 325 2.85 11.51 8.45
N TYR A 326 1.88 11.36 7.54
CA TYR A 326 0.50 11.12 7.95
C TYR A 326 0.25 9.71 8.47
N ILE A 327 1.00 8.71 8.01
CA ILE A 327 1.02 7.38 8.64
C ILE A 327 1.48 7.52 10.09
N ILE A 328 2.67 8.07 10.32
CA ILE A 328 3.28 8.24 11.65
C ILE A 328 2.34 9.02 12.58
N LYS A 329 1.86 10.19 12.15
CA LYS A 329 0.89 10.99 12.90
C LYS A 329 -0.38 10.22 13.26
N SER A 330 -0.88 9.40 12.34
CA SER A 330 -2.08 8.59 12.57
C SER A 330 -1.84 7.43 13.55
N LEU A 331 -0.62 6.88 13.59
CA LEU A 331 -0.26 5.85 14.58
C LEU A 331 -0.31 6.43 16.01
N TYR A 332 0.18 7.66 16.21
CA TYR A 332 0.13 8.35 17.51
C TYR A 332 -1.26 8.77 17.97
N LEU A 333 -2.28 8.69 17.10
CA LEU A 333 -3.64 9.01 17.52
C LEU A 333 -4.18 8.01 18.54
N PHE A 334 -3.65 6.81 18.64
CA PHE A 334 -4.14 5.79 19.58
C PHE A 334 -3.03 5.32 20.48
N ASP A 335 -3.38 4.61 21.55
CA ASP A 335 -2.39 4.15 22.50
C ASP A 335 -1.46 3.11 21.92
N LEU A 336 -0.18 3.26 22.21
CA LEU A 336 0.90 2.41 21.75
C LEU A 336 1.70 1.91 22.95
N SER A 337 2.33 0.74 22.82
CA SER A 337 3.31 0.30 23.82
C SER A 337 4.55 1.19 23.74
N SER A 338 5.32 1.24 24.84
CA SER A 338 6.56 2.02 24.90
C SER A 338 7.55 1.61 23.81
N GLU A 339 7.63 0.30 23.53
CA GLU A 339 8.52 -0.27 22.53
C GLU A 339 8.12 0.17 21.12
N LEU A 340 6.83 0.08 20.77
CA LEU A 340 6.37 0.51 19.44
C LEU A 340 6.51 2.02 19.26
N LYS A 341 6.37 2.79 20.34
CA LYS A 341 6.56 4.23 20.32
C LYS A 341 8.01 4.59 19.95
N GLU A 342 8.98 3.91 20.55
CA GLU A 342 10.41 4.09 20.24
C GLU A 342 10.70 3.73 18.78
N GLU A 343 10.14 2.62 18.28
CA GLU A 343 10.28 2.24 16.86
C GLU A 343 9.68 3.27 15.90
N ILE A 344 8.56 3.91 16.25
CA ILE A 344 7.93 4.95 15.42
C ILE A 344 8.72 6.27 15.52
N ASP A 345 9.23 6.64 16.69
CA ASP A 345 10.11 7.81 16.87
C ASP A 345 11.37 7.66 15.98
N ASP A 346 11.95 6.46 15.92
CA ASP A 346 13.07 6.13 15.03
C ASP A 346 12.69 6.25 13.55
N LEU A 347 11.49 5.78 13.16
CA LEU A 347 10.99 5.94 11.78
C LEU A 347 10.79 7.42 11.41
N GLU A 348 10.29 8.25 12.34
CA GLU A 348 10.13 9.68 12.09
C GLU A 348 11.49 10.35 11.89
N PHE A 349 12.47 10.03 12.73
CA PHE A 349 13.83 10.54 12.60
C PHE A 349 14.48 10.14 11.26
N GLU A 350 14.39 8.87 10.86
CA GLU A 350 14.91 8.40 9.58
C GLU A 350 14.22 9.04 8.38
N LEU A 351 12.90 9.27 8.48
CA LEU A 351 12.15 9.98 7.45
C LEU A 351 12.68 11.41 7.25
N ILE A 352 12.98 12.13 8.33
CA ILE A 352 13.59 13.47 8.27
C ILE A 352 14.96 13.43 7.60
N LEU A 353 15.78 12.40 7.89
CA LEU A 353 17.09 12.23 7.24
C LEU A 353 16.96 11.96 5.74
N LEU A 354 16.02 11.10 5.34
CA LEU A 354 15.72 10.86 3.93
C LEU A 354 15.21 12.13 3.24
N GLY A 355 14.34 12.89 3.91
CA GLY A 355 13.85 14.19 3.44
C GLY A 355 15.00 15.14 3.11
N LYS A 356 15.96 15.32 4.04
CA LYS A 356 17.15 16.18 3.82
C LYS A 356 18.04 15.74 2.65
N LYS A 357 18.01 14.45 2.29
CA LYS A 357 18.87 13.89 1.24
C LYS A 357 18.22 14.00 -0.15
N TYR A 358 16.89 13.88 -0.22
CA TYR A 358 16.17 13.66 -1.48
C TYR A 358 15.11 14.72 -1.83
N LEU A 359 14.78 15.62 -0.90
CA LEU A 359 13.94 16.81 -1.09
C LEU A 359 14.81 18.07 -1.03
#